data_AF-A0A3C0CVL7-F1
#
_entry.id   AF-A0A3C0CVL7-F1
#
_cell.length_a   1.000
_cell.length_b   1.000
_cell.length_c   1.000
_cell.angle_alpha   90.00
_cell.angle_beta   90.00
_cell.angle_gamma   90.00
#
_symmetry.space_group_name_H-M   'P 1'
#
loop_
_entity.id
_entity.type
_entity.pdbx_description
1 polymer ?
#
loop_
_entity_poly.entity_id
_entity_poly.type
_entity_poly.pdbx_seq_one_letter_code
_entity_poly.pdbx_strand_id
1 'polypeptide(L)'
;GGENHQVRWYVNPGTMSNNWSYYTLYTNPYYDTEGMALTDFNSDGYLDIAATSSASLGGTGSTFVLLNPKSNTGNWPCYTLDTGLYSCMETIAVGDLDGDDDMDVIVAVRKPFVSSYLVWYKNNGDGTSWSGRNIMDKLTFTNLEGR
;
A
#
# COMPACT_ATOMS: atom_id res chain seq x y z
N GLY A 1 -10.23 21.05 13.99
CA GLY A 1 -10.32 21.11 12.52
C GLY A 1 -10.02 19.71 12.04
N GLY A 2 -10.97 19.08 11.34
CA GLY A 2 -10.94 17.63 11.08
C GLY A 2 -9.69 17.22 10.31
N GLU A 3 -8.97 16.25 10.85
CA GLU A 3 -7.80 15.69 10.19
C GLU A 3 -8.27 14.98 8.92
N ASN A 4 -7.68 15.39 7.78
CA ASN A 4 -8.00 14.83 6.49
C ASN A 4 -6.94 13.78 6.17
N HIS A 5 -7.24 12.51 6.42
CA HIS A 5 -6.33 11.39 6.14
C HIS A 5 -6.39 11.06 4.65
N GLN A 6 -5.45 11.60 3.87
CA GLN A 6 -5.55 11.66 2.41
C GLN A 6 -4.27 11.22 1.69
N VAL A 7 -4.46 10.56 0.55
CA VAL A 7 -3.43 10.45 -0.49
C VAL A 7 -3.65 11.58 -1.48
N ARG A 8 -2.63 12.41 -1.71
CA ARG A 8 -2.68 13.51 -2.65
C ARG A 8 -1.57 13.39 -3.69
N TRP A 9 -1.91 13.70 -4.93
CA TRP A 9 -0.96 13.83 -6.02
C TRP A 9 -0.77 15.30 -6.38
N TYR A 10 0.45 15.81 -6.19
CA TYR A 10 0.83 17.17 -6.52
C TYR A 10 1.45 17.20 -7.93
N VAL A 11 0.89 18.02 -8.81
CA VAL A 11 1.33 18.14 -10.20
C VAL A 11 2.46 19.17 -10.30
N ASN A 12 3.62 18.73 -10.76
CA ASN A 12 4.78 19.59 -10.95
C ASN A 12 4.51 20.59 -12.10
N PRO A 13 4.55 21.91 -11.85
CA PRO A 13 4.33 22.93 -12.87
C PRO A 13 5.51 23.07 -13.86
N GLY A 14 6.57 22.26 -13.74
CA GLY A 14 7.77 22.33 -14.58
C GLY A 14 8.67 23.52 -14.27
N THR A 15 8.37 24.27 -13.21
CA THR A 15 9.11 25.45 -12.76
C THR A 15 9.29 25.39 -11.24
N MET A 16 10.31 26.07 -10.70
CA MET A 16 10.50 26.26 -9.26
C MET A 16 9.52 27.31 -8.69
N SER A 17 8.25 27.23 -9.06
CA SER A 17 7.19 28.10 -8.57
C SER A 17 6.41 27.42 -7.43
N ASN A 18 5.71 28.23 -6.63
CA ASN A 18 4.86 27.74 -5.54
C ASN A 18 3.44 27.36 -5.99
N ASN A 19 3.17 27.31 -7.30
CA ASN A 19 1.82 27.14 -7.87
C ASN A 19 1.52 25.67 -8.23
N TRP A 20 1.78 24.75 -7.29
CA TRP A 20 1.49 23.33 -7.50
C TRP A 20 -0.01 23.07 -7.34
N SER A 21 -0.66 22.56 -8.37
CA SER A 21 -2.00 22.00 -8.25
C SER A 21 -1.92 20.59 -7.64
N TYR A 22 -2.99 20.13 -7.02
CA TYR A 22 -3.07 18.77 -6.52
C TYR A 22 -4.45 18.17 -6.71
N TYR A 23 -4.48 16.84 -6.73
CA TYR A 23 -5.69 16.04 -6.66
C TYR A 23 -5.67 15.21 -5.38
N THR A 24 -6.81 15.13 -4.70
CA THR A 24 -7.01 14.15 -3.62
C THR A 24 -7.45 12.85 -4.26
N LEU A 25 -6.61 11.82 -4.19
CA LEU A 25 -6.84 10.51 -4.81
C LEU A 25 -7.62 9.57 -3.89
N TYR A 26 -7.39 9.70 -2.58
CA TYR A 26 -8.04 8.90 -1.56
C TYR A 26 -8.29 9.73 -0.31
N THR A 27 -9.40 9.47 0.38
CA THR A 27 -9.71 10.06 1.69
C THR A 27 -10.28 8.98 2.60
N ASN A 28 -9.71 8.86 3.79
CA ASN A 28 -10.29 8.10 4.88
C ASN A 28 -10.74 9.07 5.98
N PRO A 29 -11.97 8.96 6.50
CA PRO A 29 -12.47 9.87 7.53
C PRO A 29 -12.00 9.53 8.95
N TYR A 30 -11.29 8.41 9.15
CA TYR A 30 -10.98 7.88 10.47
C TYR A 30 -9.50 7.55 10.71
N TYR A 31 -8.76 7.17 9.66
CA TYR A 31 -7.45 6.53 9.81
C TYR A 31 -6.38 7.14 8.90
N ASP A 32 -5.23 7.43 9.49
CA ASP A 32 -4.06 7.99 8.80
C ASP A 32 -3.54 7.06 7.71
N THR A 33 -3.05 7.65 6.63
CA THR A 33 -2.23 6.91 5.67
C THR A 33 -0.78 6.98 6.14
N GLU A 34 -0.12 5.83 6.33
CA GLU A 34 1.22 5.75 6.95
C GLU A 34 2.29 5.35 5.93
N GLY A 35 2.08 4.20 5.27
CA GLY A 35 3.00 3.65 4.28
C GLY A 35 2.54 3.94 2.86
N MET A 36 3.49 4.24 1.98
CA MET A 36 3.25 4.29 0.54
C MET A 36 4.43 3.68 -0.24
N ALA A 37 4.12 3.04 -1.37
CA ALA A 37 5.07 2.57 -2.36
C ALA A 37 4.55 2.85 -3.77
N LEU A 38 5.47 2.95 -4.73
CA LEU A 38 5.17 3.23 -6.14
C LEU A 38 5.76 2.12 -7.01
N THR A 39 4.96 1.57 -7.92
CA THR A 39 5.39 0.67 -8.99
C THR A 39 4.32 0.62 -10.07
N ASP A 40 4.60 0.01 -11.21
CA ASP A 40 3.62 -0.27 -12.27
C ASP A 40 2.98 -1.63 -11.99
N PHE A 41 1.77 -1.66 -11.42
CA PHE A 41 1.10 -2.89 -11.00
C PHE A 41 0.31 -3.56 -12.11
N ASN A 42 0.00 -2.83 -13.18
CA ASN A 42 -0.79 -3.30 -14.30
C ASN A 42 0.00 -3.35 -15.62
N SER A 43 1.33 -3.22 -15.55
CA SER A 43 2.28 -3.27 -16.66
C SER A 43 1.95 -2.30 -17.80
N ASP A 44 1.44 -1.13 -17.43
CA ASP A 44 0.86 -0.18 -18.37
C ASP A 44 1.82 0.99 -18.73
N GLY A 45 2.98 1.01 -18.10
CA GLY A 45 4.07 1.97 -18.26
C GLY A 45 3.99 3.18 -17.32
N TYR A 46 3.01 3.23 -16.41
CA TYR A 46 2.81 4.33 -15.48
C TYR A 46 2.90 3.85 -14.04
N LEU A 47 3.49 4.67 -13.17
CA LEU A 47 3.54 4.36 -11.74
C LEU A 47 2.16 4.51 -11.12
N ASP A 48 1.78 3.47 -10.40
CA ASP A 48 0.64 3.36 -9.50
C ASP A 48 1.07 3.59 -8.05
N ILE A 49 0.11 3.63 -7.13
CA ILE A 49 0.37 3.84 -5.70
C ILE A 49 -0.20 2.65 -4.92
N ALA A 50 0.63 2.01 -4.09
CA ALA A 50 0.14 1.20 -2.98
C ALA A 50 0.25 1.99 -1.68
N ALA A 51 -0.76 1.90 -0.82
CA ALA A 51 -0.79 2.62 0.45
C ALA A 51 -1.47 1.82 1.56
N THR A 52 -1.09 2.14 2.79
CA THR A 52 -1.66 1.58 4.01
C THR A 52 -2.37 2.65 4.82
N SER A 53 -3.56 2.33 5.32
CA SER A 53 -4.24 3.12 6.35
C SER A 53 -4.11 2.45 7.71
N SER A 54 -3.69 3.21 8.70
CA SER A 54 -3.42 2.75 10.05
C SER A 54 -4.47 3.27 11.00
N ALA A 55 -5.14 2.33 11.67
CA ALA A 55 -6.06 2.66 12.73
C ALA A 55 -5.37 2.80 14.09
N SER A 56 -5.91 3.71 14.91
CA SER A 56 -5.63 3.75 16.35
C SER A 56 -5.92 2.41 17.04
N LEU A 57 -5.37 2.20 18.25
CA LEU A 57 -5.48 0.95 19.00
C LEU A 57 -6.91 0.38 19.01
N GLY A 58 -7.07 -0.84 18.49
CA GLY A 58 -8.35 -1.55 18.42
C GLY A 58 -9.18 -1.29 17.17
N GLY A 59 -8.76 -0.41 16.27
CA GLY A 59 -9.37 -0.23 14.96
C GLY A 59 -8.78 -1.13 13.86
N THR A 60 -9.38 -1.07 12.69
CA THR A 60 -9.00 -1.88 11.52
C THR A 60 -8.44 -0.98 10.44
N GLY A 61 -7.16 -1.19 10.09
CA GLY A 61 -6.53 -0.53 8.95
C GLY A 61 -6.85 -1.23 7.64
N SER A 62 -6.43 -0.63 6.53
CA SER A 62 -6.59 -1.20 5.18
C SER A 62 -5.33 -1.05 4.34
N THR A 63 -5.07 -2.01 3.47
CA THR A 63 -4.07 -1.87 2.40
C THR A 63 -4.81 -1.73 1.07
N PHE A 64 -4.40 -0.79 0.24
CA PHE A 64 -5.06 -0.51 -1.03
C PHE A 64 -4.06 -0.07 -2.11
N VAL A 65 -4.47 -0.24 -3.37
CA VAL A 65 -3.75 0.20 -4.56
C VAL A 65 -4.62 1.20 -5.33
N LEU A 66 -4.03 2.31 -5.74
CA LEU A 66 -4.60 3.30 -6.64
C LEU A 66 -3.90 3.14 -8.00
N LEU A 67 -4.62 2.68 -9.01
CA LEU A 67 -4.09 2.57 -10.36
C LEU A 67 -4.14 3.93 -11.07
N ASN A 68 -3.07 4.27 -11.76
CA ASN A 68 -2.97 5.48 -12.55
C ASN A 68 -3.79 5.32 -13.83
N PRO A 69 -4.89 6.06 -14.02
CA PRO A 69 -5.75 5.92 -15.20
C PRO A 69 -5.15 6.59 -16.44
N LYS A 70 -3.85 6.90 -16.43
CA LYS A 70 -3.13 7.67 -17.48
C LYS A 70 -3.79 9.01 -17.78
N SER A 71 -4.42 9.60 -16.76
CA SER A 71 -5.14 10.85 -16.89
C SER A 71 -4.86 11.76 -15.70
N ASN A 72 -4.81 13.06 -15.98
CA ASN A 72 -4.57 14.09 -14.96
C ASN A 72 -5.89 14.49 -14.27
N THR A 73 -6.73 13.53 -13.89
CA THR A 73 -8.10 13.84 -13.41
C THR A 73 -8.34 13.55 -11.93
N GLY A 74 -7.34 13.08 -11.17
CA GLY A 74 -7.49 12.78 -9.74
C GLY A 74 -8.40 11.58 -9.41
N ASN A 75 -9.13 11.07 -10.39
CA ASN A 75 -10.05 9.96 -10.26
C ASN A 75 -9.32 8.64 -10.53
N TRP A 76 -8.42 8.26 -9.64
CA TRP A 76 -7.67 7.01 -9.73
C TRP A 76 -8.52 5.85 -9.18
N PRO A 77 -8.74 4.76 -9.93
CA PRO A 77 -9.40 3.57 -9.42
C PRO A 77 -8.68 3.02 -8.19
N CYS A 78 -9.42 2.79 -7.10
CA CYS A 78 -8.90 2.29 -5.83
C CYS A 78 -9.34 0.84 -5.62
N TYR A 79 -8.38 -0.06 -5.44
CA TYR A 79 -8.61 -1.48 -5.15
C TYR A 79 -8.11 -1.80 -3.76
N THR A 80 -9.01 -2.26 -2.89
CA THR A 80 -8.64 -2.66 -1.54
C THR A 80 -8.11 -4.09 -1.57
N LEU A 81 -6.88 -4.27 -1.09
CA LEU A 81 -6.22 -5.58 -1.00
C LEU A 81 -6.74 -6.35 0.21
N ASP A 82 -6.93 -5.65 1.32
CA ASP A 82 -7.38 -6.25 2.57
C ASP A 82 -8.04 -5.22 3.49
N THR A 83 -9.07 -5.68 4.19
CA THR A 83 -9.73 -4.99 5.29
C THR A 83 -9.77 -5.96 6.45
N GLY A 84 -9.09 -5.65 7.56
CA GLY A 84 -9.06 -6.59 8.69
C GLY A 84 -7.71 -6.69 9.38
N LEU A 85 -6.68 -6.05 8.85
CA LEU A 85 -5.39 -5.96 9.52
C LEU A 85 -5.52 -5.08 10.78
N TYR A 86 -5.25 -5.70 11.91
CA TYR A 86 -5.37 -5.08 13.22
C TYR A 86 -4.18 -4.16 13.49
N SER A 87 -4.44 -2.85 13.43
CA SER A 87 -3.61 -1.73 13.94
C SER A 87 -2.16 -1.59 13.43
N CYS A 88 -1.70 -0.34 13.29
CA CYS A 88 -0.31 0.05 13.03
C CYS A 88 0.37 -0.64 11.84
N MET A 89 -0.06 -0.31 10.62
CA MET A 89 0.72 -0.61 9.42
C MET A 89 1.90 0.35 9.36
N GLU A 90 3.13 -0.15 9.40
CA GLU A 90 4.32 0.72 9.50
C GLU A 90 5.01 0.94 8.16
N THR A 91 5.18 -0.13 7.36
CA THR A 91 5.90 -0.04 6.10
C THR A 91 5.28 -0.95 5.06
N ILE A 92 5.37 -0.50 3.81
CA ILE A 92 4.94 -1.20 2.61
C ILE A 92 6.12 -1.22 1.63
N ALA A 93 6.34 -2.36 0.99
CA ALA A 93 7.30 -2.53 -0.08
C ALA A 93 6.66 -3.30 -1.23
N VAL A 94 7.26 -3.17 -2.41
CA VAL A 94 6.77 -3.74 -3.66
C VAL A 94 7.89 -4.42 -4.42
N GLY A 95 7.55 -5.45 -5.19
CA GLY A 95 8.46 -6.19 -6.05
C GLY A 95 7.83 -7.50 -6.50
N ASP A 96 8.37 -8.12 -7.55
CA ASP A 96 7.99 -9.48 -7.94
C ASP A 96 8.57 -10.48 -6.90
N LEU A 97 7.68 -11.12 -6.13
CA LEU A 97 8.08 -12.00 -5.02
C LEU A 97 7.95 -13.49 -5.36
N ASP A 98 7.25 -13.84 -6.44
CA ASP A 98 7.05 -15.24 -6.84
C ASP A 98 7.51 -15.59 -8.26
N GLY A 99 8.06 -14.62 -8.98
CA GLY A 99 8.73 -14.80 -10.27
C GLY A 99 7.77 -14.89 -11.45
N ASP A 100 6.57 -14.30 -11.35
CA ASP A 100 5.57 -14.30 -12.42
C ASP A 100 5.55 -12.99 -13.24
N ASP A 101 6.53 -12.11 -13.01
CA ASP A 101 6.66 -10.78 -13.61
C ASP A 101 5.56 -9.77 -13.19
N ASP A 102 4.67 -10.13 -12.25
CA ASP A 102 3.70 -9.21 -11.66
C ASP A 102 4.23 -8.62 -10.35
N MET A 103 4.11 -7.29 -10.20
CA MET A 103 4.58 -6.63 -8.98
C MET A 103 3.65 -6.91 -7.81
N ASP A 104 4.19 -7.49 -6.75
CA ASP A 104 3.46 -7.79 -5.51
C ASP A 104 3.63 -6.69 -4.46
N VAL A 105 2.84 -6.82 -3.38
CA VAL A 105 2.90 -5.93 -2.20
C VAL A 105 3.23 -6.74 -0.95
N ILE A 106 4.17 -6.26 -0.13
CA ILE A 106 4.44 -6.77 1.22
C ILE A 106 4.23 -5.67 2.26
N VAL A 107 3.52 -5.98 3.34
CA VAL A 107 3.20 -5.04 4.42
C VAL A 107 3.71 -5.57 5.75
N ALA A 108 4.40 -4.71 6.50
CA ALA A 108 4.70 -4.96 7.91
C ALA A 108 3.55 -4.47 8.78
N VAL A 109 2.95 -5.42 9.51
CA VAL A 109 1.80 -5.18 10.36
C VAL A 109 2.22 -5.34 11.81
N ARG A 110 2.04 -4.28 12.61
CA ARG A 110 2.31 -4.31 14.05
C ARG A 110 1.00 -4.39 14.81
N LYS A 111 0.59 -5.59 15.24
CA LYS A 111 -0.57 -5.75 16.13
C LYS A 111 -0.15 -5.56 17.59
N PRO A 112 -0.47 -4.43 18.23
CA PRO A 112 -0.06 -4.13 19.59
C PRO A 112 -0.55 -5.21 20.55
N PHE A 113 0.31 -5.58 21.49
CA PHE A 113 0.03 -6.56 22.55
C PHE A 113 -0.24 -8.00 22.06
N VAL A 114 -0.09 -8.31 20.76
CA VAL A 114 -0.29 -9.66 20.21
C VAL A 114 0.95 -10.14 19.46
N SER A 115 1.23 -9.60 18.28
CA SER A 115 2.36 -10.00 17.43
C SER A 115 2.60 -8.98 16.32
N SER A 116 3.80 -8.97 15.74
CA SER A 116 4.06 -8.30 14.47
C SER A 116 4.31 -9.36 13.40
N TYR A 117 3.78 -9.15 12.21
CA TYR A 117 3.85 -10.11 11.11
C TYR A 117 3.99 -9.41 9.77
N LEU A 118 4.41 -10.18 8.77
CA LEU A 118 4.44 -9.75 7.38
C LEU A 118 3.28 -10.39 6.63
N VAL A 119 2.58 -9.56 5.85
CA VAL A 119 1.55 -10.01 4.91
C VAL A 119 2.06 -9.77 3.51
N TRP A 120 2.01 -10.80 2.68
CA TRP A 120 2.26 -10.70 1.26
C TRP A 120 0.92 -10.75 0.52
N TYR A 121 0.71 -9.79 -0.37
CA TYR A 121 -0.39 -9.73 -1.32
C TYR A 121 0.18 -9.97 -2.71
N LYS A 122 -0.13 -11.15 -3.25
CA LYS A 122 0.17 -11.50 -4.63
C LYS A 122 -0.75 -10.73 -5.57
N ASN A 123 -0.21 -10.08 -6.58
CA ASN A 123 -0.95 -9.51 -7.69
C ASN A 123 -1.38 -10.65 -8.64
N ASN A 124 -2.64 -10.65 -9.08
CA ASN A 124 -3.14 -11.69 -9.98
C ASN A 124 -3.02 -11.31 -11.48
N GLY A 125 -2.23 -10.29 -11.81
CA GLY A 125 -1.82 -9.97 -13.18
C GLY A 125 -2.07 -8.54 -13.68
N ASP A 126 -3.04 -7.83 -13.11
CA ASP A 126 -3.47 -6.53 -13.64
C ASP A 126 -3.63 -5.42 -12.58
N GLY A 127 -3.18 -5.69 -11.34
CA GLY A 127 -3.29 -4.77 -10.22
C GLY A 127 -4.70 -4.57 -9.68
N THR A 128 -5.73 -5.24 -10.24
CA THR A 128 -7.13 -5.08 -9.82
C THR A 128 -7.61 -6.12 -8.82
N SER A 129 -6.91 -7.25 -8.72
CA SER A 129 -7.26 -8.32 -7.78
C SER A 129 -6.02 -8.96 -7.15
N TRP A 130 -6.17 -9.38 -5.89
CA TRP A 130 -5.03 -9.69 -5.03
C TRP A 130 -5.31 -10.91 -4.15
N SER A 131 -4.27 -11.71 -3.91
CA SER A 131 -4.33 -12.90 -3.04
C SER A 131 -3.43 -12.69 -1.83
N GLY A 132 -4.01 -12.50 -0.64
CA GLY A 132 -3.28 -12.21 0.61
C GLY A 132 -2.92 -13.46 1.43
N ARG A 133 -1.71 -13.51 1.98
CA ARG A 133 -1.30 -14.51 2.98
C ARG A 133 -0.33 -13.94 4.02
N ASN A 134 -0.52 -14.34 5.28
CA ASN A 134 0.49 -14.12 6.32
C ASN A 134 1.70 -15.01 6.04
N ILE A 135 2.88 -14.42 5.96
CA ILE A 135 4.13 -15.15 5.64
C ILE A 135 5.09 -15.25 6.82
N MET A 136 4.80 -14.57 7.94
CA MET A 136 5.57 -14.65 9.19
C MET A 136 4.64 -14.55 10.41
N ASP A 137 4.10 -15.68 10.91
CA ASP A 137 3.36 -15.71 12.19
C ASP A 137 4.22 -16.23 13.37
N LYS A 138 5.43 -16.70 13.06
CA LYS A 138 6.46 -17.12 14.02
C LYS A 138 7.79 -17.16 13.29
N LEU A 139 8.74 -16.32 13.70
CA LEU A 139 10.15 -16.56 13.39
C LEU A 139 10.60 -17.83 14.11
N THR A 140 10.33 -19.01 13.56
CA THR A 140 11.25 -20.12 13.75
C THR A 140 12.37 -19.90 12.76
N PHE A 141 13.44 -19.24 13.19
CA PHE A 141 14.73 -19.39 12.54
C PHE A 141 15.11 -20.86 12.68
N THR A 142 14.69 -21.71 11.76
CA THR A 142 15.40 -22.97 11.55
C THR A 142 16.77 -22.58 11.03
N ASN A 143 17.78 -22.76 11.89
CA ASN A 143 19.19 -22.53 11.62
C ASN A 143 19.52 -22.81 10.15
N LEU A 144 20.05 -21.81 9.44
CA LEU A 144 20.92 -22.06 8.30
C LEU A 144 22.24 -22.60 8.85
N GLU A 145 22.23 -23.85 9.31
CA GLU A 145 23.44 -24.65 9.33
C GLU A 145 23.52 -25.44 8.02
N GLY A 146 24.49 -25.08 7.20
CA GLY A 146 25.10 -25.96 6.20
C GLY A 146 24.51 -25.91 4.80
N ARG A 147 25.18 -25.17 3.91
CA ARG A 147 26.10 -25.76 2.92
C ARG A 147 26.97 -24.69 2.27
#